data_AF-F6QIL6-F1
#
_entry.id   AF-F6QIL6-F1
#
_cell.length_a   1.000
_cell.length_b   1.000
_cell.length_c   1.000
_cell.angle_alpha   90.00
_cell.angle_beta   90.00
_cell.angle_gamma   90.00
#
_symmetry.space_group_name_H-M   'P 1'
#
loop_
_entity.id
_entity.type
_entity.pdbx_description
1 polymer ?
#
loop_
_entity_poly.entity_id
_entity_poly.type
_entity_poly.pdbx_seq_one_letter_code
_entity_poly.pdbx_strand_id
1 'polypeptide(L)'
;AFMTFYSEVKQIEKRDSVLTSKNQIERLTRPGSSYFNLNPFEVLQIDPEVTDEEIKKRFRQLSILVHPDKNQDDADRAQKAFEG
;
A
#
# COMPACT_ATOMS: atom_id res chain seq x y z
N ALA A 1 -6.98 -5.44 -30.93
CA ALA A 1 -6.22 -6.45 -30.14
C ALA A 1 -4.97 -5.84 -29.49
N PHE A 2 -4.02 -5.25 -30.25
CA PHE A 2 -2.76 -4.73 -29.70
C PHE A 2 -2.91 -3.55 -28.72
N MET A 3 -3.84 -2.62 -28.96
CA MET A 3 -4.10 -1.49 -28.04
C MET A 3 -4.70 -1.92 -26.70
N THR A 4 -5.53 -2.97 -26.69
CA THR A 4 -6.12 -3.53 -25.47
C THR A 4 -5.03 -4.14 -24.59
N PHE A 5 -4.12 -4.93 -25.19
CA PHE A 5 -2.97 -5.48 -24.50
C PHE A 5 -2.05 -4.39 -23.93
N TYR A 6 -1.76 -3.35 -24.71
CA TYR A 6 -0.94 -2.22 -24.24
C TYR A 6 -1.58 -1.46 -23.07
N SER A 7 -2.91 -1.34 -23.09
CA SER A 7 -3.67 -0.74 -21.98
C SER A 7 -3.62 -1.62 -20.72
N GLU A 8 -3.78 -2.93 -20.86
CA GLU A 8 -3.67 -3.88 -19.75
C GLU A 8 -2.26 -3.89 -19.15
N VAL A 9 -1.22 -3.94 -19.97
CA VAL A 9 0.18 -3.89 -19.50
C VAL A 9 0.45 -2.58 -18.75
N LYS A 10 0.00 -1.43 -19.26
CA LYS A 10 0.12 -0.16 -18.53
C LYS A 10 -0.66 -0.14 -17.22
N GLN A 11 -1.83 -0.79 -17.17
CA GLN A 11 -2.61 -0.91 -15.93
C GLN A 11 -1.95 -1.85 -14.92
N ILE A 12 -1.29 -2.91 -15.40
CA ILE A 12 -0.49 -3.82 -14.58
C ILE A 12 0.73 -3.09 -14.04
N GLU A 13 1.51 -2.42 -14.89
CA GLU A 13 2.66 -1.60 -14.48
C GLU A 13 2.26 -0.52 -13.46
N LYS A 14 1.11 0.13 -13.66
CA LYS A 14 0.61 1.14 -12.73
C LYS A 14 0.12 0.56 -11.42
N ARG A 15 -0.44 -0.66 -11.41
CA ARG A 15 -0.78 -1.39 -10.17
C ARG A 15 0.47 -1.84 -9.42
N ASP A 16 1.43 -2.42 -10.14
CA ASP A 16 2.66 -2.97 -9.56
C ASP A 16 3.61 -1.87 -9.09
N SER A 17 3.60 -0.70 -9.73
CA SER A 17 4.35 0.48 -9.32
C SER A 17 3.98 0.98 -7.91
N VAL A 18 2.80 0.65 -7.39
CA VAL A 18 2.34 1.08 -6.05
C VAL A 18 2.73 0.07 -4.97
N LEU A 19 3.20 -1.13 -5.34
CA LEU A 19 3.39 -2.25 -4.42
C LEU A 19 4.83 -2.41 -3.92
N THR A 20 5.60 -1.32 -3.81
CA THR A 20 6.94 -1.37 -3.21
C THR A 20 6.92 -0.87 -1.77
N SER A 21 7.78 -1.45 -0.92
CA SER A 21 7.89 -1.06 0.49
C SER A 21 8.15 0.43 0.66
N LYS A 22 9.05 1.01 -0.14
CA LYS A 22 9.40 2.43 -0.09
C LYS A 22 8.21 3.33 -0.41
N ASN A 23 7.44 3.01 -1.46
CA ASN A 23 6.28 3.80 -1.85
C ASN A 23 5.16 3.73 -0.81
N GLN A 24 4.96 2.57 -0.17
CA GLN A 24 3.97 2.42 0.89
C GLN A 24 4.35 3.18 2.16
N ILE A 25 5.63 3.12 2.55
CA ILE A 25 6.15 3.90 3.68
C ILE A 25 6.00 5.40 3.40
N GLU A 26 6.38 5.87 2.21
CA GLU A 26 6.23 7.27 1.82
C GLU A 26 4.76 7.72 1.86
N ARG A 27 3.84 6.91 1.34
CA ARG A 27 2.40 7.23 1.33
C ARG A 27 1.83 7.37 2.75
N LEU A 28 2.22 6.48 3.65
CA LEU A 28 1.71 6.45 5.03
C LEU A 28 2.38 7.48 5.94
N THR A 29 3.61 7.92 5.61
CA THR A 29 4.36 8.92 6.39
C THR A 29 4.39 10.32 5.79
N ARG A 30 3.74 10.55 4.65
CA ARG A 30 3.68 11.87 3.99
C ARG A 30 3.04 12.93 4.90
N PRO A 31 3.42 14.21 4.76
CA PRO A 31 2.74 15.30 5.43
C PRO A 31 1.22 15.27 5.13
N GLY A 32 0.41 15.31 6.19
CA GLY A 32 -1.05 15.17 6.09
C GLY A 32 -1.58 13.73 6.13
N SER A 33 -0.72 12.72 6.33
CA SER A 33 -1.15 11.32 6.50
C SER A 33 -2.11 11.13 7.67
N SER A 34 -2.04 11.97 8.71
CA SER A 34 -2.99 11.96 9.84
C SER A 34 -4.46 12.12 9.45
N TYR A 35 -4.76 12.72 8.29
CA TYR A 35 -6.12 12.84 7.75
C TYR A 35 -6.45 11.73 6.76
N PHE A 36 -5.48 11.33 5.93
CA PHE A 36 -5.68 10.28 4.92
C PHE A 36 -5.72 8.88 5.52
N ASN A 37 -5.01 8.64 6.63
CA ASN A 37 -4.97 7.35 7.31
C ASN A 37 -6.18 7.11 8.23
N LEU A 38 -7.09 8.09 8.38
CA LEU A 38 -8.31 7.92 9.16
C LEU A 38 -9.26 6.87 8.56
N ASN A 39 -9.22 6.70 7.23
CA ASN A 39 -10.05 5.71 6.56
C ASN A 39 -9.25 4.42 6.32
N PRO A 40 -9.58 3.31 7.01
CA PRO A 40 -8.87 2.05 6.85
C PRO A 40 -9.00 1.46 5.44
N PHE A 41 -10.08 1.74 4.70
CA PHE A 41 -10.26 1.27 3.32
C PHE A 41 -9.32 2.00 2.34
N GLU A 42 -9.08 3.29 2.55
CA GLU A 42 -8.10 4.09 1.79
C GLU A 42 -6.66 3.65 2.12
N VAL A 43 -6.38 3.36 3.40
CA VAL A 43 -5.10 2.82 3.84
C VAL A 43 -4.84 1.47 3.19
N LEU A 44 -5.81 0.56 3.23
CA LEU A 44 -5.67 -0.78 2.67
C LEU A 44 -5.85 -0.83 1.13
N GLN A 45 -6.25 0.29 0.51
CA GLN A 45 -6.56 0.40 -0.93
C GLN A 45 -7.55 -0.67 -1.39
N ILE A 46 -8.67 -0.75 -0.68
CA ILE A 46 -9.75 -1.71 -0.91
C ILE A 46 -11.09 -0.99 -0.96
N ASP A 47 -12.05 -1.63 -1.61
CA ASP A 47 -13.44 -1.18 -1.61
C ASP A 47 -14.09 -1.44 -0.24
N PRO A 48 -14.94 -0.54 0.29
CA PRO A 48 -15.73 -0.81 1.49
C PRO A 48 -16.62 -2.05 1.42
N GLU A 49 -16.96 -2.52 0.22
CA GLU A 49 -17.80 -3.71 -0.01
C GLU A 49 -17.01 -5.03 -0.06
N VAL A 50 -15.68 -5.02 0.12
CA VAL A 50 -14.89 -6.26 0.12
C VAL A 50 -15.17 -7.11 1.37
N THR A 51 -14.96 -8.42 1.24
CA THR A 51 -15.12 -9.36 2.34
C THR A 51 -14.01 -9.21 3.38
N ASP A 52 -14.32 -9.56 4.64
CA ASP A 52 -13.36 -9.59 5.75
C ASP A 52 -12.08 -10.38 5.44
N GLU A 53 -12.18 -11.42 4.62
CA GLU A 53 -11.04 -12.23 4.20
C GLU A 53 -10.06 -11.42 3.35
N GLU A 54 -10.56 -10.61 2.42
CA GLU A 54 -9.73 -9.74 1.58
C GLU A 54 -9.14 -8.61 2.42
N ILE A 55 -9.90 -8.03 3.37
CA ILE A 55 -9.38 -7.04 4.33
C ILE A 55 -8.16 -7.61 5.08
N LYS A 56 -8.30 -8.80 5.68
CA LYS A 56 -7.23 -9.47 6.42
C LYS A 56 -6.01 -9.76 5.54
N LYS A 57 -6.24 -10.18 4.29
CA LYS A 57 -5.18 -10.46 3.33
C LYS A 57 -4.40 -9.19 2.98
N ARG A 58 -5.09 -8.10 2.68
CA ARG A 58 -4.45 -6.81 2.35
C ARG A 58 -3.71 -6.21 3.54
N PHE A 59 -4.30 -6.28 4.73
CA PHE A 59 -3.64 -5.86 5.95
C PHE A 59 -2.32 -6.60 6.18
N ARG A 60 -2.31 -7.94 6.04
CA ARG A 60 -1.09 -8.75 6.16
C ARG A 60 -0.04 -8.38 5.12
N GLN A 61 -0.45 -8.18 3.88
CA GLN A 61 0.46 -7.78 2.80
C GLN A 61 1.10 -6.40 3.08
N LEU A 62 0.29 -5.41 3.44
CA LEU A 62 0.77 -4.07 3.76
C LEU A 62 1.71 -4.09 4.97
N SER A 63 1.33 -4.81 6.03
CA SER A 63 2.15 -5.01 7.24
C SER A 63 3.52 -5.56 6.92
N ILE A 64 3.61 -6.56 6.03
CA ILE A 64 4.88 -7.14 5.59
C ILE A 64 5.71 -6.14 4.78
N LEU A 65 5.07 -5.35 3.91
CA LEU A 65 5.76 -4.37 3.08
C LEU A 65 6.38 -3.25 3.92
N VAL A 66 5.70 -2.76 4.95
CA VAL A 66 6.15 -1.62 5.77
C VAL A 66 6.84 -2.02 7.07
N HIS A 67 7.02 -3.32 7.34
CA HIS A 67 7.64 -3.79 8.58
C HIS A 67 9.08 -3.24 8.73
N PRO A 68 9.49 -2.73 9.92
CA PRO A 68 10.83 -2.21 10.17
C PRO A 68 11.95 -3.22 9.87
N ASP A 69 11.79 -4.49 10.28
CA ASP A 69 12.79 -5.55 10.04
C ASP A 69 13.13 -5.77 8.55
N LYS A 70 12.18 -5.50 7.66
CA LYS A 70 12.34 -5.65 6.20
C LYS A 70 12.82 -4.36 5.54
N ASN A 71 12.78 -3.23 6.25
CA ASN A 71 13.15 -1.90 5.77
C ASN A 71 14.21 -1.28 6.69
N GLN A 72 15.29 -2.01 6.95
CA GLN A 72 16.33 -1.61 7.92
C GLN A 72 17.00 -0.28 7.55
N ASP A 73 17.14 0.01 6.26
CA ASP A 73 17.67 1.28 5.75
C ASP A 73 16.76 2.49 6.08
N ASP A 74 15.50 2.24 6.46
CA ASP A 74 14.48 3.26 6.72
C ASP A 74 13.58 2.88 7.90
N ALA A 75 14.18 2.26 8.92
CA ALA A 75 13.45 1.62 10.01
C ALA A 75 12.53 2.59 10.77
N ASP A 76 12.95 3.85 10.97
CA ASP A 76 12.16 4.85 11.68
C ASP A 76 10.87 5.24 10.92
N ARG A 77 10.95 5.41 9.59
CA ARG A 77 9.75 5.71 8.78
C ARG A 77 8.90 4.46 8.59
N ALA A 78 9.52 3.29 8.46
CA ALA A 78 8.82 2.01 8.44
C ALA A 78 8.01 1.79 9.73
N GLN A 79 8.60 2.03 10.89
CA GLN A 79 7.92 1.95 12.18
C GLN A 79 6.71 2.89 12.23
N LYS A 80 6.90 4.16 11.85
CA LYS A 80 5.81 5.15 11.81
C LYS A 80 4.68 4.74 10.85
N ALA A 81 5.03 4.17 9.69
CA ALA A 81 4.05 3.67 8.73
C ALA A 81 3.28 2.44 9.25
N PHE A 82 3.94 1.62 10.07
CA PHE A 82 3.36 0.40 10.63
C PHE A 82 2.45 0.68 11.82
N GLU A 83 2.80 1.64 12.68
CA GLU A 83 2.06 1.97 13.91
C GLU A 83 0.96 3.03 13.73
N GLY A 84 1.05 3.86 12.68
CA GLY A 84 0.18 5.02 12.45
C GLY A 84 -1.05 4.74 11.60
#